data_AF-A0A915YUT7-F1
#
_entry.id   AF-A0A915YUT7-F1
#
_cell.length_a   1.000
_cell.length_b   1.000
_cell.length_c   1.000
_cell.angle_alpha   90.00
_cell.angle_beta   90.00
_cell.angle_gamma   90.00
#
_symmetry.space_group_name_H-M   'P 1'
#
loop_
_entity.id
_entity.type
_entity.pdbx_description
1 polymer ?
#
loop_
_entity_poly.entity_id
_entity_poly.type
_entity_poly.pdbx_seq_one_letter_code
_entity_poly.pdbx_strand_id
1 'polypeptide(L)'
;MSSRKRPKRKTRPPKKPNAVYQFTDSWDILAQAIREIHKKNASILGFEGLYRVAFRIVLHKNGDKLYNGVREIITQHLEEVAVSQVVPAFPLSGASSSQTNPNGAGRANFLKVLKTVWEDHITCMLMLSDILKYMATSNNYTIIKDRVYAKPANVPLVYDLGLDLFRDIIVRSQNYPIQNHLLEVLLQQIMLERENEIIDRTNVKASIDMLLELTDASTKDTIYAIDFENKFLESSSEYYRVEGQMLVGEYDTSDYMKEVDKRLNKEEQRVGHYLSPTTEPKIRNIVEEELISKHLKTIIEKGLIPVLRNEKMNDLGRMYKLFGRVVKGHDEMKSAISDYIRELGKAINETVTSNTTAEGGNAVSVDKQTEVTVALRWVQKVLDLSDKFDKVQNLALSNDETFQTSFNEAFEYFINKNPKSPEFISLFIDDNLKKGLKGETEKEIGSVLNKAITLFRFVEEKDVFERYYKQHLAKRLLLGHSVNDGAEKRTISKLEIVSGYQFTTKLEEMFNNMRISSNTMSDFKE
;
A
#
# COMPACT_ATOMS: atom_id res chain seq x y z
N MET A 1 85.98 -39.07 47.21
CA MET A 1 85.08 -40.05 47.87
C MET A 1 83.78 -40.13 47.08
N SER A 2 83.38 -41.36 46.77
CA SER A 2 82.25 -41.76 45.94
C SER A 2 80.89 -41.38 46.56
N SER A 3 79.94 -40.91 45.76
CA SER A 3 78.52 -41.12 46.07
C SER A 3 77.75 -41.59 44.82
N ARG A 4 77.26 -42.83 44.93
CA ARG A 4 76.48 -43.58 43.92
C ARG A 4 75.16 -42.87 43.60
N LYS A 5 74.90 -42.58 42.33
CA LYS A 5 73.54 -42.28 41.83
C LYS A 5 72.68 -43.56 41.90
N ARG A 6 71.57 -43.51 42.65
CA ARG A 6 70.51 -44.53 42.65
C ARG A 6 69.84 -44.60 41.25
N PRO A 7 69.46 -45.78 40.74
CA PRO A 7 68.77 -45.87 39.45
C PRO A 7 67.32 -45.39 39.58
N LYS A 8 66.88 -44.56 38.64
CA LYS A 8 65.48 -44.11 38.54
C LYS A 8 64.57 -45.33 38.32
N ARG A 9 63.58 -45.52 39.21
CA ARG A 9 62.47 -46.47 39.00
C ARG A 9 61.72 -46.05 37.72
N LYS A 10 61.73 -46.90 36.68
CA LYS A 10 60.81 -46.77 35.55
C LYS A 10 59.39 -47.01 36.07
N THR A 11 58.61 -45.93 36.18
CA THR A 11 57.16 -46.03 36.33
C THR A 11 56.59 -46.64 35.05
N ARG A 12 56.00 -47.83 35.16
CA ARG A 12 55.25 -48.46 34.06
C ARG A 12 54.01 -47.60 33.78
N PRO A 13 53.66 -47.36 32.50
CA PRO A 13 52.40 -46.70 32.17
C PRO A 13 51.22 -47.54 32.73
N PRO A 14 50.14 -46.91 33.20
CA PRO A 14 48.98 -47.63 33.69
C PRO A 14 48.42 -48.51 32.57
N LYS A 15 48.14 -49.78 32.88
CA LYS A 15 47.48 -50.73 31.97
C LYS A 15 46.17 -50.08 31.49
N LYS A 16 46.02 -49.93 30.18
CA LYS A 16 44.71 -49.66 29.55
C LYS A 16 43.76 -50.76 30.02
N PRO A 17 42.58 -50.45 30.59
CA PRO A 17 41.54 -51.45 30.72
C PRO A 17 41.12 -51.86 29.30
N ASN A 18 41.41 -53.11 28.93
CA ASN A 18 40.88 -53.79 27.76
C ASN A 18 39.38 -54.07 27.99
N ALA A 19 38.55 -53.04 28.01
CA ALA A 19 37.14 -53.22 27.70
C ALA A 19 37.05 -53.19 26.16
N VAL A 20 36.67 -54.31 25.54
CA VAL A 20 36.35 -54.36 24.12
C VAL A 20 35.21 -53.36 23.92
N TYR A 21 35.49 -52.24 23.27
CA TYR A 21 34.47 -51.25 22.94
C TYR A 21 33.47 -51.92 21.98
N GLN A 22 32.25 -52.16 22.44
CA GLN A 22 31.15 -52.66 21.61
C GLN A 22 30.25 -51.48 21.26
N PHE A 23 30.15 -51.21 19.96
CA PHE A 23 29.29 -50.15 19.42
C PHE A 23 27.83 -50.40 19.80
N THR A 24 27.38 -51.66 19.75
CA THR A 24 26.01 -52.10 20.05
C THR A 24 25.55 -51.65 21.43
N ASP A 25 26.30 -51.97 22.49
CA ASP A 25 25.92 -51.61 23.86
C ASP A 25 25.82 -50.09 24.06
N SER A 26 26.72 -49.32 23.44
CA SER A 26 26.71 -47.85 23.52
C SER A 26 25.59 -47.23 22.68
N TRP A 27 25.28 -47.85 21.54
CA TRP A 27 24.19 -47.45 20.66
C TRP A 27 22.83 -47.75 21.30
N ASP A 28 22.64 -48.91 21.91
CA ASP A 28 21.36 -49.30 22.54
C ASP A 28 20.97 -48.34 23.67
N ILE A 29 21.95 -47.89 24.47
CA ILE A 29 21.74 -46.86 25.50
C ILE A 29 21.28 -45.54 24.87
N LEU A 30 21.90 -45.09 23.78
CA LEU A 30 21.51 -43.86 23.09
C LEU A 30 20.18 -44.00 22.37
N ALA A 31 19.94 -45.10 21.67
CA ALA A 31 18.70 -45.39 20.96
C ALA A 31 17.51 -45.41 21.93
N GLN A 32 17.67 -46.02 23.11
CA GLN A 32 16.64 -45.99 24.14
C GLN A 32 16.42 -44.58 24.67
N ALA A 33 17.49 -43.81 24.91
CA ALA A 33 17.36 -42.42 25.35
C ALA A 33 16.65 -41.53 24.31
N ILE A 34 16.95 -41.68 23.01
CA ILE A 34 16.28 -40.96 21.92
C ILE A 34 14.79 -41.29 21.91
N ARG A 35 14.42 -42.57 22.05
CA ARG A 35 13.01 -42.98 22.15
C ARG A 35 12.32 -42.41 23.39
N GLU A 36 12.98 -42.35 24.54
CA GLU A 36 12.41 -41.75 25.75
C GLU A 36 12.27 -40.22 25.64
N ILE A 37 13.14 -39.54 24.90
CA ILE A 37 12.98 -38.12 24.56
C ILE A 37 11.70 -37.91 23.74
N HIS A 38 11.50 -38.71 22.69
CA HIS A 38 10.29 -38.64 21.87
C HIS A 38 9.00 -38.99 22.65
N LYS A 39 9.10 -39.81 23.71
CA LYS A 39 7.98 -40.11 24.63
C LYS A 39 7.74 -39.04 25.71
N LYS A 40 8.46 -37.92 25.67
CA LYS A 40 8.43 -36.83 26.69
C LYS A 40 8.92 -37.26 28.09
N ASN A 41 9.71 -38.33 28.18
CA ASN A 41 10.29 -38.85 29.43
C ASN A 41 11.74 -38.38 29.67
N ALA A 42 12.10 -37.23 29.11
CA ALA A 42 13.48 -36.76 29.12
C ALA A 42 14.02 -36.38 30.52
N SER A 43 13.15 -36.10 31.49
CA SER A 43 13.53 -35.80 32.88
C SER A 43 14.24 -36.96 33.59
N ILE A 44 14.05 -38.18 33.10
CA ILE A 44 14.63 -39.41 33.65
C ILE A 44 16.07 -39.63 33.12
N LEU A 45 16.50 -38.84 32.12
CA LEU A 45 17.76 -39.03 31.42
C LEU A 45 18.88 -38.16 31.97
N GLY A 46 20.05 -38.78 32.18
CA GLY A 46 21.29 -38.06 32.49
C GLY A 46 21.98 -37.54 31.24
N PHE A 47 21.70 -36.29 30.85
CA PHE A 47 22.24 -35.65 29.62
C PHE A 47 23.78 -35.71 29.53
N GLU A 48 24.49 -35.48 30.64
CA GLU A 48 25.96 -35.57 30.66
C GLU A 48 26.46 -36.99 30.39
N GLY A 49 25.76 -38.00 30.90
CA GLY A 49 26.07 -39.40 30.66
C GLY A 49 25.89 -39.78 29.19
N LEU A 50 24.74 -39.41 28.60
CA LEU A 50 24.42 -39.66 27.19
C LEU A 50 25.39 -38.93 26.26
N TYR A 51 25.71 -37.68 26.58
CA TYR A 51 26.71 -36.90 25.86
C TYR A 51 28.09 -37.58 25.84
N ARG A 52 28.56 -38.12 26.98
CA ARG A 52 29.82 -38.87 27.06
C ARG A 52 29.78 -40.17 26.26
N VAL A 53 28.62 -40.84 26.19
CA VAL A 53 28.42 -42.06 25.39
C VAL A 53 28.49 -41.71 23.90
N ALA A 54 27.76 -40.67 23.46
CA ALA A 54 27.82 -40.18 22.08
C ALA A 54 29.23 -39.76 21.67
N PHE A 55 29.93 -39.00 22.53
CA PHE A 55 31.33 -38.62 22.31
C PHE A 55 32.26 -39.82 22.15
N ARG A 56 32.08 -40.86 22.98
CA ARG A 56 32.86 -42.10 22.88
C ARG A 56 32.64 -42.78 21.52
N ILE A 57 31.41 -42.84 21.04
CA ILE A 57 31.08 -43.46 19.73
C ILE A 57 31.77 -42.74 18.57
N VAL A 58 31.75 -41.41 18.59
CA VAL A 58 32.42 -40.58 17.57
C VAL A 58 33.95 -40.76 17.65
N LEU A 59 34.52 -40.79 18.86
CA LEU A 59 35.96 -41.01 19.08
C LEU A 59 36.45 -42.36 18.51
N HIS A 60 35.59 -43.38 18.51
CA HIS A 60 35.88 -44.70 17.94
C HIS A 60 35.60 -44.81 16.43
N LYS A 61 35.46 -43.68 15.71
CA LYS A 61 35.22 -43.60 14.25
C LYS A 61 33.93 -44.27 13.77
N ASN A 62 32.91 -44.35 14.62
CA ASN A 62 31.58 -44.88 14.24
C ASN A 62 30.53 -43.77 14.05
N GLY A 63 30.96 -42.57 13.66
CA GLY A 63 30.08 -41.41 13.46
C GLY A 63 29.01 -41.64 12.38
N ASP A 64 29.38 -42.25 11.25
CA ASP A 64 28.42 -42.50 10.14
C ASP A 64 27.30 -43.45 10.56
N LYS A 65 27.64 -44.50 11.32
CA LYS A 65 26.66 -45.45 11.86
C LYS A 65 25.74 -44.81 12.90
N LEU A 66 26.30 -43.92 13.74
CA LEU A 66 25.54 -43.16 14.71
C LEU A 66 24.55 -42.20 14.01
N TYR A 67 25.00 -41.49 12.98
CA TYR A 67 24.15 -40.58 12.20
C TYR A 67 23.00 -41.30 11.49
N ASN A 68 23.30 -42.41 10.80
CA ASN A 68 22.26 -43.21 10.13
C ASN A 68 21.28 -43.83 11.13
N GLY A 69 21.77 -44.33 12.28
CA GLY A 69 20.89 -44.87 13.32
C GLY A 69 19.98 -43.80 13.92
N VAL A 70 20.49 -42.58 14.16
CA VAL A 70 19.68 -41.45 14.65
C VAL A 70 18.62 -41.07 13.61
N ARG A 71 19.02 -40.99 12.33
CA ARG A 71 18.10 -40.75 11.21
C ARG A 71 16.99 -41.80 11.18
N GLU A 72 17.32 -43.09 11.25
CA GLU A 72 16.34 -44.19 11.24
C GLU A 72 15.34 -44.10 12.39
N ILE A 73 15.81 -43.82 13.62
CA ILE A 73 14.91 -43.69 14.79
C ILE A 73 13.97 -42.49 14.63
N ILE A 74 14.47 -41.36 14.15
CA ILE A 74 13.64 -40.17 13.91
C ILE A 74 12.63 -40.45 12.78
N THR A 75 13.06 -41.08 11.68
CA THR A 75 12.18 -41.49 10.58
C THR A 75 11.05 -42.38 11.07
N GLN A 76 11.37 -43.46 11.78
CA GLN A 76 10.36 -44.39 12.29
C GLN A 76 9.37 -43.69 13.21
N HIS A 77 9.86 -42.81 14.10
CA HIS A 77 8.98 -42.05 14.99
C HIS A 77 8.06 -41.11 14.22
N LEU A 78 8.56 -40.38 13.23
CA LEU A 78 7.75 -39.47 12.41
C LEU A 78 6.69 -40.23 11.60
N GLU A 79 7.01 -41.41 11.06
CA GLU A 79 6.05 -42.27 10.38
C GLU A 79 4.93 -42.73 11.33
N GLU A 80 5.28 -43.15 12.56
CA GLU A 80 4.32 -43.53 13.59
C GLU A 80 3.42 -42.34 14.00
N VAL A 81 3.99 -41.14 14.14
CA VAL A 81 3.24 -39.91 14.48
C VAL A 81 2.32 -39.49 13.33
N ALA A 82 2.77 -39.60 12.08
CA ALA A 82 1.94 -39.31 10.92
C ALA A 82 0.65 -40.15 10.94
N VAL A 83 0.77 -41.46 11.17
CA VAL A 83 -0.36 -42.40 11.17
C VAL A 83 -1.23 -42.28 12.40
N SER A 84 -0.63 -42.11 13.59
CA SER A 84 -1.37 -42.14 14.84
C SER A 84 -2.03 -40.80 15.21
N GLN A 85 -1.47 -39.67 14.77
CA GLN A 85 -1.93 -38.34 15.19
C GLN A 85 -2.38 -37.47 14.01
N VAL A 86 -1.57 -37.35 12.96
CA VAL A 86 -1.83 -36.38 11.88
C VAL A 86 -2.93 -36.85 10.93
N VAL A 87 -2.87 -38.08 10.44
CA VAL A 87 -3.85 -38.66 9.51
C VAL A 87 -5.27 -38.74 10.10
N PRO A 88 -5.46 -39.19 11.37
CA PRO A 88 -6.79 -39.19 11.99
C PRO A 88 -7.39 -37.79 12.19
N ALA A 89 -6.55 -36.76 12.20
CA ALA A 89 -6.98 -35.37 12.35
C ALA A 89 -7.40 -34.73 11.01
N PHE A 90 -7.35 -35.45 9.89
CA PHE A 90 -7.76 -34.90 8.60
C PHE A 90 -9.20 -34.37 8.65
N PRO A 91 -9.45 -33.19 8.03
CA PRO A 91 -10.80 -32.66 7.97
C PRO A 91 -11.67 -33.62 7.13
N LEU A 92 -12.61 -34.31 7.78
CA LEU A 92 -13.53 -35.25 7.13
C LEU A 92 -14.26 -34.55 5.97
N SER A 93 -13.97 -34.98 4.75
CA SER A 93 -14.63 -34.50 3.54
C SER A 93 -15.83 -35.39 3.23
N GLY A 94 -17.02 -35.01 3.72
CA GLY A 94 -18.30 -35.55 3.25
C GLY A 94 -19.23 -36.19 4.30
N ALA A 95 -20.40 -35.54 4.45
CA ALA A 95 -21.71 -36.06 4.90
C ALA A 95 -21.91 -36.46 6.38
N SER A 96 -22.51 -35.59 7.19
CA SER A 96 -23.93 -35.65 7.59
C SER A 96 -24.27 -34.70 8.75
N SER A 97 -25.17 -33.76 8.46
CA SER A 97 -26.20 -33.15 9.32
C SER A 97 -26.02 -33.19 10.85
N SER A 98 -25.67 -32.05 11.45
CA SER A 98 -26.47 -31.44 12.52
C SER A 98 -26.00 -30.02 12.82
N GLN A 99 -26.97 -29.21 13.24
CA GLN A 99 -26.93 -27.76 13.38
C GLN A 99 -25.81 -27.30 14.35
N THR A 100 -25.12 -26.21 13.99
CA THR A 100 -23.96 -25.55 14.64
C THR A 100 -22.56 -25.99 14.17
N ASN A 101 -22.00 -25.23 13.21
CA ASN A 101 -20.60 -25.22 12.73
C ASN A 101 -19.65 -26.42 13.06
N PRO A 102 -19.85 -27.62 12.47
CA PRO A 102 -18.91 -28.74 12.64
C PRO A 102 -17.68 -28.67 11.71
N ASN A 103 -17.80 -27.97 10.58
CA ASN A 103 -16.77 -27.94 9.53
C ASN A 103 -15.52 -27.12 9.91
N GLY A 104 -15.69 -26.06 10.70
CA GLY A 104 -14.57 -25.26 11.21
C GLY A 104 -13.79 -25.97 12.31
N ALA A 105 -14.48 -26.76 13.16
CA ALA A 105 -13.88 -27.46 14.29
C ALA A 105 -12.88 -28.54 13.86
N GLY A 106 -13.21 -29.35 12.84
CA GLY A 106 -12.29 -30.38 12.33
C GLY A 106 -11.01 -29.79 11.73
N ARG A 107 -11.13 -28.65 11.03
CA ARG A 107 -10.00 -27.93 10.41
C ARG A 107 -9.11 -27.25 11.44
N ALA A 108 -9.72 -26.57 12.41
CA ALA A 108 -8.98 -25.98 13.53
C ALA A 108 -8.27 -27.05 14.36
N ASN A 109 -8.91 -28.20 14.55
CA ASN A 109 -8.30 -29.35 15.21
C ASN A 109 -7.11 -29.91 14.43
N PHE A 110 -7.20 -30.00 13.10
CA PHE A 110 -6.07 -30.42 12.26
C PHE A 110 -4.85 -29.52 12.45
N LEU A 111 -5.00 -28.20 12.33
CA LEU A 111 -3.89 -27.26 12.52
C LEU A 111 -3.35 -27.31 13.95
N LYS A 112 -4.21 -27.50 14.96
CA LYS A 112 -3.80 -27.63 16.35
C LYS A 112 -2.95 -28.89 16.57
N VAL A 113 -3.38 -30.04 16.04
CA VAL A 113 -2.62 -31.29 16.13
C VAL A 113 -1.27 -31.14 15.42
N LEU A 114 -1.26 -30.58 14.22
CA LEU A 114 -0.02 -30.36 13.47
C LEU A 114 0.94 -29.41 14.20
N LYS A 115 0.41 -28.34 14.81
CA LYS A 115 1.17 -27.42 15.67
C LYS A 115 1.81 -28.16 16.84
N THR A 116 1.04 -28.97 17.56
CA THR A 116 1.58 -29.74 18.71
C THR A 116 2.66 -30.72 18.26
N VAL A 117 2.44 -31.43 17.16
CA VAL A 117 3.43 -32.35 16.59
C VAL A 117 4.72 -31.63 16.19
N TRP A 118 4.61 -30.43 15.59
CA TRP A 118 5.75 -29.59 15.24
C TRP A 118 6.51 -29.09 16.47
N GLU A 119 5.80 -28.50 17.45
CA GLU A 119 6.41 -27.98 18.69
C GLU A 119 7.12 -29.09 19.49
N ASP A 120 6.51 -30.26 19.58
CA ASP A 120 7.09 -31.44 20.21
C ASP A 120 8.35 -31.91 19.47
N HIS A 121 8.29 -31.97 18.13
CA HIS A 121 9.42 -32.36 17.30
C HIS A 121 10.60 -31.41 17.46
N ILE A 122 10.39 -30.09 17.35
CA ILE A 122 11.44 -29.08 17.54
C ILE A 122 12.07 -29.18 18.92
N THR A 123 11.26 -29.35 19.97
CA THR A 123 11.76 -29.52 21.33
C THR A 123 12.65 -30.77 21.43
N CYS A 124 12.22 -31.89 20.86
CA CYS A 124 13.02 -33.12 20.82
C CYS A 124 14.33 -32.90 20.05
N MET A 125 14.29 -32.23 18.89
CA MET A 125 15.47 -32.00 18.06
C MET A 125 16.50 -31.09 18.75
N LEU A 126 16.06 -30.08 19.51
CA LEU A 126 16.96 -29.25 20.33
C LEU A 126 17.68 -30.10 21.40
N MET A 127 16.94 -30.94 22.10
CA MET A 127 17.49 -31.83 23.13
C MET A 127 18.46 -32.86 22.54
N LEU A 128 18.14 -33.41 21.37
CA LEU A 128 19.01 -34.32 20.64
C LEU A 128 20.26 -33.60 20.13
N SER A 129 20.14 -32.36 19.67
CA SER A 129 21.27 -31.53 19.25
C SER A 129 22.26 -31.30 20.40
N ASP A 130 21.77 -31.08 21.63
CA ASP A 130 22.62 -30.93 22.82
C ASP A 130 23.34 -32.24 23.18
N ILE A 131 22.65 -33.38 23.13
CA ILE A 131 23.25 -34.71 23.40
C ILE A 131 24.27 -35.07 22.32
N LEU A 132 23.99 -34.74 21.06
CA LEU A 132 24.76 -35.14 19.88
C LEU A 132 25.65 -34.03 19.34
N LYS A 133 25.92 -32.99 20.14
CA LYS A 133 26.66 -31.78 19.73
C LYS A 133 28.01 -32.07 19.06
N TYR A 134 28.67 -33.17 19.41
CA TYR A 134 29.95 -33.58 18.81
C TYR A 134 29.85 -34.29 17.46
N MET A 135 28.67 -34.76 17.05
CA MET A 135 28.48 -35.28 15.68
C MET A 135 28.64 -34.17 14.64
N ALA A 136 28.21 -32.96 15.01
CA ALA A 136 28.21 -31.77 14.16
C ALA A 136 29.59 -31.10 13.98
N THR A 137 30.56 -31.35 14.86
CA THR A 137 31.86 -30.67 14.85
C THR A 137 32.86 -31.27 13.84
N SER A 138 32.34 -31.76 12.71
CA SER A 138 33.12 -32.08 11.50
C SER A 138 33.23 -30.88 10.56
N ASN A 139 32.34 -29.87 10.70
CA ASN A 139 32.39 -28.63 9.93
C ASN A 139 32.66 -27.45 10.89
N ASN A 140 33.85 -26.87 10.77
CA ASN A 140 34.37 -25.68 11.46
C ASN A 140 34.90 -25.82 12.93
N TYR A 141 36.20 -26.14 13.01
CA TYR A 141 37.22 -25.70 13.99
C TYR A 141 37.05 -25.94 15.52
N THR A 142 37.74 -27.02 15.98
CA THR A 142 38.56 -27.18 17.23
C THR A 142 37.83 -27.29 18.59
N ILE A 143 38.01 -28.33 19.44
CA ILE A 143 39.23 -28.75 20.18
C ILE A 143 39.30 -30.28 20.35
N ILE A 144 40.20 -30.95 19.60
CA ILE A 144 41.14 -31.92 20.18
C ILE A 144 42.48 -31.65 19.47
N LYS A 145 43.35 -30.86 20.10
CA LYS A 145 44.78 -30.88 19.79
C LYS A 145 45.31 -32.26 20.19
N ASP A 146 45.30 -33.16 19.22
CA ASP A 146 46.30 -34.21 18.97
C ASP A 146 45.64 -35.43 18.35
N ARG A 147 45.97 -35.65 17.07
CA ARG A 147 45.90 -36.90 16.33
C ARG A 147 44.48 -37.46 16.09
N VAL A 148 44.01 -37.30 14.84
CA VAL A 148 43.82 -38.38 13.84
C VAL A 148 42.83 -37.88 12.77
N TYR A 149 43.28 -37.94 11.52
CA TYR A 149 42.55 -37.64 10.28
C TYR A 149 41.12 -38.22 10.22
N ALA A 150 40.15 -37.37 9.91
CA ALA A 150 38.90 -37.69 9.20
C ALA A 150 38.55 -36.51 8.27
N LYS A 151 38.11 -36.81 7.04
CA LYS A 151 37.61 -35.79 6.10
C LYS A 151 36.30 -35.21 6.64
N PRO A 152 35.99 -33.92 6.40
CA PRO A 152 34.71 -33.35 6.81
C PRO A 152 33.57 -34.10 6.09
N ALA A 153 32.67 -34.71 6.85
CA ALA A 153 31.44 -35.28 6.30
C ALA A 153 30.48 -34.11 6.00
N ASN A 154 30.03 -34.00 4.75
CA ASN A 154 29.07 -32.98 4.31
C ASN A 154 27.63 -33.36 4.72
N VAL A 155 27.43 -33.67 6.00
CA VAL A 155 26.14 -34.07 6.56
C VAL A 155 25.50 -32.93 7.36
N PRO A 156 24.18 -32.70 7.24
CA PRO A 156 23.45 -31.70 8.02
C PRO A 156 23.59 -31.91 9.53
N LEU A 157 23.45 -30.84 10.31
CA LEU A 157 23.37 -30.91 11.77
C LEU A 157 22.14 -31.75 12.18
N VAL A 158 22.12 -32.30 13.40
CA VAL A 158 20.98 -33.12 13.86
C VAL A 158 19.67 -32.32 13.86
N TYR A 159 19.73 -31.03 14.18
CA TYR A 159 18.59 -30.13 14.07
C TYR A 159 18.10 -29.99 12.63
N ASP A 160 19.00 -29.66 11.69
CA ASP A 160 18.69 -29.52 10.27
C ASP A 160 18.18 -30.84 9.65
N LEU A 161 18.76 -31.98 10.03
CA LEU A 161 18.28 -33.32 9.67
C LEU A 161 16.85 -33.53 10.17
N GLY A 162 16.55 -33.11 11.40
CA GLY A 162 15.21 -33.17 11.96
C GLY A 162 14.20 -32.37 11.13
N LEU A 163 14.59 -31.18 10.66
CA LEU A 163 13.77 -30.36 9.77
C LEU A 163 13.55 -31.03 8.41
N ASP A 164 14.62 -31.54 7.79
CA ASP A 164 14.55 -32.26 6.52
C ASP A 164 13.63 -33.49 6.60
N LEU A 165 13.75 -34.29 7.67
CA LEU A 165 12.91 -35.47 7.88
C LEU A 165 11.45 -35.09 8.14
N PHE A 166 11.19 -34.01 8.88
CA PHE A 166 9.83 -33.52 9.10
C PHE A 166 9.19 -33.05 7.79
N ARG A 167 9.94 -32.31 6.96
CA ARG A 167 9.52 -31.93 5.61
C ARG A 167 9.15 -33.15 4.78
N ASP A 168 10.03 -34.14 4.68
CA ASP A 168 9.88 -35.25 3.73
C ASP A 168 8.85 -36.29 4.19
N ILE A 169 8.75 -36.54 5.50
CA ILE A 169 7.89 -37.61 6.05
C ILE A 169 6.49 -37.09 6.40
N ILE A 170 6.39 -35.88 6.96
CA ILE A 170 5.13 -35.29 7.39
C ILE A 170 4.57 -34.36 6.31
N VAL A 171 5.24 -33.25 6.02
CA VAL A 171 4.64 -32.19 5.18
C VAL A 171 4.49 -32.64 3.73
N ARG A 172 5.55 -33.17 3.12
CA ARG A 172 5.59 -33.69 1.74
C ARG A 172 5.60 -35.23 1.72
N SER A 173 4.84 -35.83 2.63
CA SER A 173 4.70 -37.28 2.71
C SER A 173 4.24 -37.86 1.37
N GLN A 174 4.92 -38.90 0.89
CA GLN A 174 4.48 -39.64 -0.31
C GLN A 174 3.31 -40.58 -0.01
N ASN A 175 3.15 -40.98 1.26
CA ASN A 175 2.16 -41.97 1.67
C ASN A 175 0.79 -41.34 1.99
N TYR A 176 0.78 -40.07 2.40
CA TYR A 176 -0.43 -39.38 2.86
C TYR A 176 -0.52 -37.97 2.28
N PRO A 177 -1.70 -37.49 1.85
CA PRO A 177 -1.89 -36.17 1.24
C PRO A 177 -1.90 -35.02 2.28
N ILE A 178 -0.99 -35.05 3.26
CA ILE A 178 -0.90 -34.08 4.37
C ILE A 178 -0.68 -32.67 3.82
N GLN A 179 0.22 -32.52 2.84
CA GLN A 179 0.50 -31.25 2.18
C GLN A 179 -0.77 -30.59 1.63
N ASN A 180 -1.58 -31.35 0.90
CA ASN A 180 -2.77 -30.82 0.24
C ASN A 180 -3.81 -30.37 1.27
N HIS A 181 -4.05 -31.18 2.30
CA HIS A 181 -4.97 -30.80 3.38
C HIS A 181 -4.44 -29.60 4.17
N LEU A 182 -3.14 -29.52 4.45
CA LEU A 182 -2.54 -28.37 5.12
C LEU A 182 -2.76 -27.08 4.34
N LEU A 183 -2.42 -27.08 3.05
CA LEU A 183 -2.60 -25.91 2.20
C LEU A 183 -4.07 -25.53 2.06
N GLU A 184 -4.96 -26.51 1.83
CA GLU A 184 -6.40 -26.27 1.74
C GLU A 184 -6.97 -25.67 3.02
N VAL A 185 -6.62 -26.22 4.19
CA VAL A 185 -7.09 -25.73 5.48
C VAL A 185 -6.57 -24.32 5.76
N LEU A 186 -5.30 -24.04 5.48
CA LEU A 186 -4.74 -22.68 5.65
C LEU A 186 -5.45 -21.66 4.77
N LEU A 187 -5.66 -21.97 3.48
CA LEU A 187 -6.38 -21.09 2.56
C LEU A 187 -7.83 -20.87 3.02
N GLN A 188 -8.53 -21.93 3.45
CA GLN A 188 -9.90 -21.82 3.94
C GLN A 188 -10.00 -21.01 5.25
N GLN A 189 -9.05 -21.13 6.18
CA GLN A 189 -9.03 -20.27 7.37
C GLN A 189 -8.88 -18.80 6.99
N ILE A 190 -8.01 -18.49 6.00
CA ILE A 190 -7.86 -17.13 5.51
C ILE A 190 -9.15 -16.63 4.84
N MET A 191 -9.83 -17.47 4.06
CA MET A 191 -11.13 -17.14 3.45
C MET A 191 -12.20 -16.84 4.50
N LEU A 192 -12.34 -17.69 5.53
CA LEU A 192 -13.26 -17.46 6.64
C LEU A 192 -12.97 -16.12 7.35
N GLU A 193 -11.70 -15.80 7.59
CA GLU A 193 -11.33 -14.52 8.17
C GLU A 193 -11.68 -13.32 7.26
N ARG A 194 -11.58 -13.46 5.93
CA ARG A 194 -12.04 -12.43 4.98
C ARG A 194 -13.55 -12.18 5.09
N GLU A 195 -14.32 -13.24 5.36
CA GLU A 195 -15.77 -13.20 5.60
C GLU A 195 -16.14 -12.70 7.01
N ASN A 196 -15.15 -12.31 7.84
CA ASN A 196 -15.29 -11.84 9.22
C ASN A 196 -15.62 -12.95 10.24
N GLU A 197 -15.37 -14.21 9.90
CA GLU A 197 -15.44 -15.31 10.86
C GLU A 197 -14.20 -15.31 11.79
N ILE A 198 -14.39 -15.78 13.01
CA ILE A 198 -13.33 -15.85 14.01
C ILE A 198 -12.48 -17.09 13.75
N ILE A 199 -11.18 -16.89 13.55
CA ILE A 199 -10.20 -17.96 13.35
C ILE A 199 -9.16 -18.01 14.48
N ASP A 200 -8.58 -19.19 14.70
CA ASP A 200 -7.43 -19.34 15.60
C ASP A 200 -6.15 -18.91 14.88
N ARG A 201 -5.84 -17.60 14.96
CA ARG A 201 -4.63 -17.01 14.36
C ARG A 201 -3.35 -17.65 14.88
N THR A 202 -3.34 -18.20 16.09
CA THR A 202 -2.15 -18.83 16.66
C THR A 202 -1.78 -20.11 15.93
N ASN A 203 -2.78 -20.93 15.58
CA ASN A 203 -2.52 -22.18 14.84
C ASN A 203 -2.14 -21.92 13.37
N VAL A 204 -2.76 -20.92 12.74
CA VAL A 204 -2.37 -20.48 11.39
C VAL A 204 -0.93 -19.97 11.41
N LYS A 205 -0.60 -19.07 12.34
CA LYS A 205 0.76 -18.54 12.47
C LYS A 205 1.80 -19.64 12.67
N ALA A 206 1.57 -20.56 13.62
CA ALA A 206 2.51 -21.64 13.88
C ALA A 206 2.73 -22.55 12.66
N SER A 207 1.67 -22.77 11.87
CA SER A 207 1.77 -23.55 10.63
C SER A 207 2.53 -22.80 9.54
N ILE A 208 2.35 -21.48 9.41
CA ILE A 208 3.11 -20.65 8.48
C ILE A 208 4.59 -20.55 8.90
N ASP A 209 4.86 -20.32 10.19
CA ASP A 209 6.23 -20.30 10.74
C ASP A 209 6.95 -21.63 10.46
N MET A 210 6.26 -22.76 10.67
CA MET A 210 6.78 -24.08 10.28
C MET A 210 7.13 -24.14 8.79
N LEU A 211 6.25 -23.71 7.89
CA LEU A 211 6.54 -23.71 6.45
C LEU A 211 7.69 -22.75 6.06
N LEU A 212 7.95 -21.71 6.85
CA LEU A 212 9.06 -20.79 6.67
C LEU A 212 10.40 -21.36 7.18
N GLU A 213 10.38 -22.18 8.24
CA GLU A 213 11.57 -22.86 8.75
C GLU A 213 12.01 -24.05 7.87
N LEU A 214 11.06 -24.71 7.21
CA LEU A 214 11.35 -25.79 6.29
C LEU A 214 11.85 -25.24 4.95
N THR A 215 12.97 -25.77 4.45
CA THR A 215 13.57 -25.40 3.16
C THR A 215 13.55 -26.58 2.20
N ASP A 216 13.52 -26.32 0.90
CA ASP A 216 13.65 -27.35 -0.13
C ASP A 216 15.12 -27.62 -0.45
N ALA A 217 15.49 -28.90 -0.54
CA ALA A 217 16.88 -29.30 -0.78
C ALA A 217 17.41 -28.91 -2.18
N SER A 218 16.53 -28.72 -3.16
CA SER A 218 16.90 -28.42 -4.55
C SER A 218 16.98 -26.91 -4.83
N THR A 219 16.00 -26.14 -4.37
CA THR A 219 15.94 -24.69 -4.64
C THR A 219 16.57 -23.85 -3.52
N LYS A 220 16.68 -24.40 -2.31
CA LYS A 220 17.02 -23.69 -1.05
C LYS A 220 16.00 -22.62 -0.64
N ASP A 221 14.86 -22.55 -1.30
CA ASP A 221 13.75 -21.70 -0.90
C ASP A 221 12.91 -22.39 0.18
N THR A 222 12.10 -21.61 0.89
CA THR A 222 11.21 -22.13 1.93
C THR A 222 10.02 -22.86 1.32
N ILE A 223 9.50 -23.86 2.04
CA ILE A 223 8.30 -24.59 1.63
C ILE A 223 7.10 -23.64 1.53
N TYR A 224 7.07 -22.60 2.38
CA TYR A 224 6.11 -21.50 2.27
C TYR A 224 6.11 -20.86 0.87
N ALA A 225 7.29 -20.45 0.36
CA ALA A 225 7.38 -19.74 -0.92
C ALA A 225 7.00 -20.63 -2.11
N ILE A 226 7.38 -21.91 -2.07
CA ILE A 226 7.16 -22.84 -3.18
C ILE A 226 5.72 -23.35 -3.20
N ASP A 227 5.23 -23.85 -2.08
CA ASP A 227 4.00 -24.66 -2.03
C ASP A 227 2.76 -23.84 -1.63
N PHE A 228 2.92 -22.82 -0.79
CA PHE A 228 1.82 -22.04 -0.21
C PHE A 228 1.62 -20.68 -0.87
N GLU A 229 2.67 -19.85 -0.97
CA GLU A 229 2.55 -18.44 -1.35
C GLU A 229 1.87 -18.29 -2.72
N ASN A 230 2.28 -19.08 -3.73
CA ASN A 230 1.67 -19.02 -5.05
C ASN A 230 0.17 -19.38 -5.03
N LYS A 231 -0.21 -20.47 -4.35
CA LYS A 231 -1.61 -20.87 -4.22
C LYS A 231 -2.44 -19.85 -3.44
N PHE A 232 -1.85 -19.23 -2.42
CA PHE A 232 -2.47 -18.14 -1.67
C PHE A 232 -2.74 -16.92 -2.57
N LEU A 233 -1.77 -16.51 -3.37
CA LEU A 233 -1.92 -15.39 -4.30
C LEU A 233 -2.97 -15.69 -5.38
N GLU A 234 -2.95 -16.88 -5.98
CA GLU A 234 -3.96 -17.31 -6.97
C GLU A 234 -5.37 -17.32 -6.38
N SER A 235 -5.56 -17.95 -5.22
CA SER A 235 -6.85 -17.99 -4.53
C SER A 235 -7.33 -16.58 -4.13
N SER A 236 -6.40 -15.69 -3.76
CA SER A 236 -6.73 -14.31 -3.40
C SER A 236 -7.10 -13.47 -4.61
N SER A 237 -6.44 -13.64 -5.75
CA SER A 237 -6.80 -12.98 -7.01
C SER A 237 -8.21 -13.36 -7.42
N GLU A 238 -8.55 -14.66 -7.40
CA GLU A 238 -9.91 -15.10 -7.73
C GLU A 238 -10.97 -14.56 -6.76
N TYR A 239 -10.67 -14.57 -5.46
CA TYR A 239 -11.57 -14.02 -4.44
C TYR A 239 -11.86 -12.53 -4.70
N TYR A 240 -10.81 -11.71 -4.89
CA TYR A 240 -10.98 -10.28 -5.11
C TYR A 240 -11.55 -9.94 -6.48
N ARG A 241 -11.34 -10.79 -7.50
CA ARG A 241 -12.00 -10.66 -8.80
C ARG A 241 -13.51 -10.78 -8.69
N VAL A 242 -14.00 -11.81 -7.98
CA VAL A 242 -15.44 -12.03 -7.77
C VAL A 242 -16.02 -10.94 -6.88
N GLU A 243 -15.34 -10.61 -5.79
CA GLU A 243 -15.77 -9.57 -4.85
C GLU A 243 -15.83 -8.18 -5.53
N GLY A 244 -14.83 -7.81 -6.33
CA GLY A 244 -14.81 -6.54 -7.06
C GLY A 244 -16.01 -6.39 -8.00
N GLN A 245 -16.33 -7.45 -8.75
CA GLN A 245 -17.49 -7.45 -9.65
C GLN A 245 -18.82 -7.28 -8.90
N MET A 246 -18.98 -7.98 -7.77
CA MET A 246 -20.17 -7.87 -6.92
C MET A 246 -20.30 -6.48 -6.31
N LEU A 247 -19.23 -5.98 -5.69
CA LEU A 247 -19.22 -4.69 -5.00
C LEU A 247 -19.48 -3.52 -5.97
N VAL A 248 -18.91 -3.54 -7.19
CA VAL A 248 -19.18 -2.51 -8.21
C VAL A 248 -20.64 -2.53 -8.72
N GLY A 249 -21.30 -3.69 -8.63
CA GLY A 249 -22.70 -3.86 -9.01
C GLY A 249 -23.69 -3.37 -7.96
N GLU A 250 -23.43 -3.67 -6.69
CA GLU A 250 -24.36 -3.45 -5.58
C GLU A 250 -24.15 -2.13 -4.83
N TYR A 251 -22.92 -1.64 -4.72
CA TYR A 251 -22.57 -0.51 -3.86
C TYR A 251 -22.53 0.80 -4.64
N ASP A 252 -22.78 1.91 -3.94
CA ASP A 252 -22.44 3.23 -4.45
C ASP A 252 -20.91 3.42 -4.44
N THR A 253 -20.41 4.39 -5.20
CA THR A 253 -18.96 4.60 -5.30
C THR A 253 -18.32 5.00 -3.96
N SER A 254 -19.04 5.71 -3.08
CA SER A 254 -18.50 6.12 -1.78
C SER A 254 -18.23 4.91 -0.89
N ASP A 255 -19.21 4.02 -0.76
CA ASP A 255 -19.15 2.84 0.08
C ASP A 255 -18.24 1.77 -0.54
N TYR A 256 -18.24 1.63 -1.87
CA TYR A 256 -17.25 0.81 -2.58
C TYR A 256 -15.82 1.23 -2.22
N MET A 257 -15.49 2.53 -2.30
CA MET A 257 -14.15 3.02 -1.98
C MET A 257 -13.78 2.82 -0.51
N LYS A 258 -14.74 2.90 0.42
CA LYS A 258 -14.50 2.59 1.85
C LYS A 258 -14.20 1.12 2.04
N GLU A 259 -14.93 0.23 1.36
CA GLU A 259 -14.68 -1.21 1.47
C GLU A 259 -13.32 -1.57 0.86
N VAL A 260 -12.91 -0.97 -0.27
CA VAL A 260 -11.56 -1.16 -0.83
C VAL A 260 -10.48 -0.76 0.17
N ASP A 261 -10.58 0.42 0.78
CA ASP A 261 -9.61 0.87 1.80
C ASP A 261 -9.57 -0.08 3.01
N LYS A 262 -10.73 -0.53 3.47
CA LYS A 262 -10.84 -1.53 4.53
C LYS A 262 -10.21 -2.87 4.15
N ARG A 263 -10.35 -3.33 2.89
CA ARG A 263 -9.74 -4.57 2.41
C ARG A 263 -8.22 -4.47 2.33
N LEU A 264 -7.68 -3.34 1.84
CA LEU A 264 -6.24 -3.08 1.85
C LEU A 264 -5.66 -3.14 3.27
N ASN A 265 -6.29 -2.43 4.21
CA ASN A 265 -5.85 -2.42 5.61
C ASN A 265 -5.96 -3.80 6.27
N LYS A 266 -7.01 -4.57 5.96
CA LYS A 266 -7.18 -5.94 6.47
C LYS A 266 -6.10 -6.89 5.95
N GLU A 267 -5.74 -6.82 4.67
CA GLU A 267 -4.65 -7.64 4.11
C GLU A 267 -3.29 -7.25 4.68
N GLU A 268 -3.01 -5.95 4.83
CA GLU A 268 -1.79 -5.47 5.48
C GLU A 268 -1.67 -6.01 6.92
N GLN A 269 -2.75 -5.87 7.70
CA GLN A 269 -2.80 -6.44 9.05
C GLN A 269 -2.64 -7.95 9.02
N ARG A 270 -3.31 -8.66 8.12
CA ARG A 270 -3.21 -10.12 7.99
C ARG A 270 -1.77 -10.57 7.80
N VAL A 271 -1.05 -9.90 6.90
CA VAL A 271 0.36 -10.20 6.67
C VAL A 271 1.18 -9.96 7.93
N GLY A 272 0.97 -8.83 8.60
CA GLY A 272 1.66 -8.53 9.86
C GLY A 272 1.39 -9.51 11.01
N HIS A 273 0.25 -10.20 11.02
CA HIS A 273 -0.07 -11.16 12.08
C HIS A 273 0.56 -12.54 11.84
N TYR A 274 0.52 -13.07 10.62
CA TYR A 274 0.89 -14.47 10.38
C TYR A 274 1.45 -14.85 9.01
N LEU A 275 1.55 -13.94 8.03
CA LEU A 275 2.19 -14.27 6.73
C LEU A 275 3.62 -13.73 6.67
N SER A 276 4.37 -14.16 5.66
CA SER A 276 5.71 -13.60 5.41
C SER A 276 5.63 -12.11 5.02
N PRO A 277 6.51 -11.24 5.53
CA PRO A 277 6.63 -9.86 5.07
C PRO A 277 6.89 -9.73 3.56
N THR A 278 7.50 -10.76 2.93
CA THR A 278 7.74 -10.78 1.47
C THR A 278 6.45 -10.91 0.66
N THR A 279 5.37 -11.37 1.27
CA THR A 279 4.07 -11.57 0.62
C THR A 279 3.26 -10.28 0.57
N GLU A 280 3.52 -9.33 1.49
CA GLU A 280 2.81 -8.05 1.58
C GLU A 280 2.73 -7.28 0.25
N PRO A 281 3.85 -6.98 -0.45
CA PRO A 281 3.77 -6.25 -1.71
C PRO A 281 3.03 -7.04 -2.79
N LYS A 282 3.10 -8.38 -2.76
CA LYS A 282 2.46 -9.25 -3.76
C LYS A 282 0.94 -9.25 -3.59
N ILE A 283 0.44 -9.45 -2.37
CA ILE A 283 -1.01 -9.45 -2.11
C ILE A 283 -1.60 -8.06 -2.26
N ARG A 284 -0.90 -7.00 -1.83
CA ARG A 284 -1.33 -5.62 -2.02
C ARG A 284 -1.56 -5.31 -3.50
N ASN A 285 -0.60 -5.66 -4.37
CA ASN A 285 -0.73 -5.45 -5.81
C ASN A 285 -1.95 -6.18 -6.39
N ILE A 286 -2.26 -7.40 -5.93
CA ILE A 286 -3.45 -8.13 -6.37
C ILE A 286 -4.73 -7.39 -5.97
N VAL A 287 -4.82 -6.90 -4.73
CA VAL A 287 -5.99 -6.13 -4.27
C VAL A 287 -6.14 -4.84 -5.07
N GLU A 288 -5.04 -4.12 -5.30
CA GLU A 288 -5.03 -2.87 -6.09
C GLU A 288 -5.40 -3.13 -7.56
N GLU A 289 -4.94 -4.24 -8.15
CA GLU A 289 -5.29 -4.61 -9.52
C GLU A 289 -6.77 -5.01 -9.66
N GLU A 290 -7.23 -5.95 -8.84
CA GLU A 290 -8.60 -6.50 -8.94
C GLU A 290 -9.66 -5.49 -8.51
N LEU A 291 -9.46 -4.75 -7.42
CA LEU A 291 -10.47 -3.84 -6.87
C LEU A 291 -10.37 -2.40 -7.40
N ILE A 292 -9.22 -1.95 -7.89
CA ILE A 292 -9.05 -0.57 -8.35
C ILE A 292 -8.80 -0.53 -9.85
N SER A 293 -7.72 -1.16 -10.33
CA SER A 293 -7.28 -1.04 -11.73
C SER A 293 -8.33 -1.50 -12.74
N LYS A 294 -8.90 -2.71 -12.55
CA LYS A 294 -9.89 -3.28 -13.48
C LYS A 294 -11.22 -2.52 -13.49
N HIS A 295 -11.54 -1.81 -12.42
CA HIS A 295 -12.81 -1.11 -12.24
C HIS A 295 -12.69 0.42 -12.34
N LEU A 296 -11.48 0.96 -12.57
CA LEU A 296 -11.17 2.38 -12.54
C LEU A 296 -12.14 3.24 -13.37
N LYS A 297 -12.35 2.87 -14.64
CA LYS A 297 -13.24 3.61 -15.55
C LYS A 297 -14.69 3.60 -15.05
N THR A 298 -15.19 2.45 -14.63
CA THR A 298 -16.56 2.30 -14.11
C THR A 298 -16.77 3.12 -12.84
N ILE A 299 -15.79 3.16 -11.95
CA ILE A 299 -15.83 3.95 -10.72
C ILE A 299 -15.85 5.46 -11.05
N ILE A 300 -15.04 5.89 -12.02
CA ILE A 300 -15.00 7.28 -12.48
C ILE A 300 -16.33 7.69 -13.11
N GLU A 301 -16.83 6.92 -14.07
CA GLU A 301 -18.06 7.21 -14.81
C GLU A 301 -19.29 7.26 -13.91
N LYS A 302 -19.43 6.31 -12.97
CA LYS A 302 -20.59 6.24 -12.09
C LYS A 302 -20.50 7.18 -10.88
N GLY A 303 -19.29 7.43 -10.37
CA GLY A 303 -19.11 7.96 -9.02
C GLY A 303 -18.48 9.34 -8.93
N LEU A 304 -17.53 9.66 -9.81
CA LEU A 304 -16.73 10.88 -9.67
C LEU A 304 -17.58 12.14 -9.83
N ILE A 305 -18.45 12.17 -10.85
CA ILE A 305 -19.33 13.32 -11.11
C ILE A 305 -20.30 13.57 -9.94
N PRO A 306 -21.04 12.56 -9.43
CA PRO A 306 -21.86 12.74 -8.22
C PRO A 306 -21.09 13.22 -6.99
N VAL A 307 -19.88 12.71 -6.75
CA VAL A 307 -19.02 13.12 -5.62
C VAL A 307 -18.62 14.60 -5.75
N LEU A 308 -18.25 15.06 -6.96
CA LEU A 308 -17.92 16.46 -7.25
C LEU A 308 -19.15 17.38 -7.17
N ARG A 309 -20.30 16.92 -7.64
CA ARG A 309 -21.55 17.69 -7.62
C ARG A 309 -22.01 17.94 -6.18
N ASN A 310 -21.96 16.91 -5.34
CA ASN A 310 -22.38 16.95 -3.93
C ASN A 310 -21.28 17.43 -2.97
N GLU A 311 -20.11 17.83 -3.48
CA GLU A 311 -19.00 18.39 -2.69
C GLU A 311 -18.52 17.47 -1.55
N LYS A 312 -18.55 16.15 -1.78
CA LYS A 312 -18.09 15.15 -0.80
C LYS A 312 -16.57 15.08 -0.75
N MET A 313 -15.92 16.07 -0.13
CA MET A 313 -14.45 16.23 -0.11
C MET A 313 -13.71 15.01 0.49
N ASN A 314 -14.26 14.40 1.54
CA ASN A 314 -13.66 13.20 2.16
C ASN A 314 -13.62 12.01 1.20
N ASP A 315 -14.68 11.82 0.41
CA ASP A 315 -14.75 10.73 -0.56
C ASP A 315 -13.84 11.01 -1.76
N LEU A 316 -13.77 12.26 -2.20
CA LEU A 316 -12.85 12.68 -3.25
C LEU A 316 -11.38 12.50 -2.84
N GLY A 317 -11.03 12.82 -1.58
CA GLY A 317 -9.70 12.58 -1.04
C GLY A 317 -9.37 11.09 -0.93
N ARG A 318 -10.37 10.23 -0.63
CA ARG A 318 -10.19 8.77 -0.67
C ARG A 318 -9.96 8.28 -2.10
N MET A 319 -10.73 8.78 -3.07
CA MET A 319 -10.54 8.46 -4.50
C MET A 319 -9.14 8.87 -4.96
N TYR A 320 -8.67 10.07 -4.61
CA TYR A 320 -7.32 10.54 -4.94
C TYR A 320 -6.24 9.60 -4.38
N LYS A 321 -6.35 9.21 -3.10
CA LYS A 321 -5.40 8.28 -2.47
C LYS A 321 -5.41 6.89 -3.10
N LEU A 322 -6.60 6.34 -3.39
CA LEU A 322 -6.74 5.01 -3.98
C LEU A 322 -6.26 4.98 -5.42
N PHE A 323 -6.60 5.98 -6.23
CA PHE A 323 -6.16 6.06 -7.62
C PHE A 323 -4.65 6.33 -7.74
N GLY A 324 -4.03 6.95 -6.74
CA GLY A 324 -2.57 7.11 -6.67
C GLY A 324 -1.81 5.79 -6.50
N ARG A 325 -2.50 4.71 -6.13
CA ARG A 325 -1.90 3.36 -6.01
C ARG A 325 -1.77 2.64 -7.34
N VAL A 326 -2.53 3.05 -8.35
CA VAL A 326 -2.60 2.37 -9.65
C VAL A 326 -1.97 3.23 -10.75
N VAL A 327 -1.23 2.57 -11.64
CA VAL A 327 -0.64 3.22 -12.81
C VAL A 327 -1.75 3.83 -13.68
N LYS A 328 -1.61 5.12 -14.04
CA LYS A 328 -2.61 5.94 -14.75
C LYS A 328 -3.88 6.29 -13.97
N GLY A 329 -4.01 5.92 -12.69
CA GLY A 329 -5.19 6.24 -11.89
C GLY A 329 -5.45 7.75 -11.78
N HIS A 330 -4.42 8.52 -11.44
CA HIS A 330 -4.50 9.99 -11.40
C HIS A 330 -4.72 10.61 -12.79
N ASP A 331 -4.18 10.03 -13.85
CA ASP A 331 -4.34 10.56 -15.21
C ASP A 331 -5.79 10.46 -15.69
N GLU A 332 -6.44 9.31 -15.48
CA GLU A 332 -7.86 9.12 -15.79
C GLU A 332 -8.75 10.03 -14.94
N MET A 333 -8.42 10.20 -13.65
CA MET A 333 -9.13 11.13 -12.77
C MET A 333 -9.00 12.58 -13.23
N LYS A 334 -7.79 13.03 -13.62
CA LYS A 334 -7.57 14.37 -14.19
C LYS A 334 -8.41 14.57 -15.43
N SER A 335 -8.38 13.63 -16.37
CA SER A 335 -9.17 13.71 -17.61
C SER A 335 -10.66 13.89 -17.31
N ALA A 336 -11.21 13.06 -16.43
CA ALA A 336 -12.63 13.10 -16.11
C ALA A 336 -13.05 14.38 -15.36
N ILE A 337 -12.21 14.89 -14.45
CA ILE A 337 -12.50 16.18 -13.78
C ILE A 337 -12.43 17.32 -14.79
N SER A 338 -11.42 17.34 -15.66
CA SER A 338 -11.23 18.38 -16.66
C SER A 338 -12.35 18.40 -17.69
N ASP A 339 -12.85 17.24 -18.11
CA ASP A 339 -14.03 17.15 -18.97
C ASP A 339 -15.29 17.66 -18.26
N TYR A 340 -15.46 17.33 -16.97
CA TYR A 340 -16.56 17.88 -16.17
C TYR A 340 -16.48 19.40 -16.00
N ILE A 341 -15.28 19.97 -15.79
CA ILE A 341 -15.07 21.43 -15.76
C ILE A 341 -15.49 22.05 -17.09
N ARG A 342 -15.10 21.45 -18.22
CA ARG A 342 -15.47 21.93 -19.57
C ARG A 342 -16.98 21.88 -19.79
N GLU A 343 -17.67 20.82 -19.34
CA GLU A 343 -19.13 20.72 -19.42
C GLU A 343 -19.82 21.82 -18.59
N LEU A 344 -19.38 22.05 -17.35
CA LEU A 344 -19.90 23.13 -16.52
C LEU A 344 -19.64 24.51 -17.15
N GLY A 345 -18.44 24.73 -17.67
CA GLY A 345 -18.07 25.94 -18.39
C GLY A 345 -18.92 26.17 -19.64
N LYS A 346 -19.21 25.11 -20.40
CA LYS A 346 -20.12 25.17 -21.55
C LYS A 346 -21.54 25.58 -21.12
N ALA A 347 -22.07 24.98 -20.05
CA ALA A 347 -23.38 25.36 -19.52
C ALA A 347 -23.42 26.83 -19.07
N ILE A 348 -22.34 27.35 -18.46
CA ILE A 348 -22.21 28.77 -18.11
C ILE A 348 -22.29 29.64 -19.37
N ASN A 349 -21.56 29.28 -20.43
CA ASN A 349 -21.59 30.01 -21.70
C ASN A 349 -22.98 29.98 -22.36
N GLU A 350 -23.66 28.84 -22.37
CA GLU A 350 -25.00 28.69 -22.94
C GLU A 350 -26.04 29.56 -22.24
N THR A 351 -25.97 29.71 -20.90
CA THR A 351 -26.90 30.59 -20.15
C THR A 351 -26.81 32.06 -20.54
N VAL A 352 -25.71 32.48 -21.20
CA VAL A 352 -25.54 33.84 -21.69
C VAL A 352 -26.04 33.98 -23.12
N THR A 353 -25.86 32.97 -23.97
CA THR A 353 -26.29 32.99 -25.38
C THR A 353 -27.80 32.89 -25.56
N SER A 354 -28.51 32.16 -24.70
CA SER A 354 -29.97 32.01 -24.78
C SER A 354 -30.74 33.30 -24.46
N ASN A 355 -30.19 34.18 -23.63
CA ASN A 355 -30.77 35.51 -23.38
C ASN A 355 -30.60 36.49 -24.55
N THR A 356 -29.74 36.16 -25.52
CA THR A 356 -29.55 36.97 -26.74
C THR A 356 -30.35 36.47 -27.95
N THR A 357 -30.96 35.28 -27.86
CA THR A 357 -31.64 34.61 -29.00
C THR A 357 -33.12 34.33 -28.77
N ALA A 358 -33.62 34.42 -27.53
CA ALA A 358 -35.05 34.40 -27.24
C ALA A 358 -35.67 35.79 -27.37
N GLU A 359 -35.94 36.22 -28.61
CA GLU A 359 -37.14 36.94 -29.07
C GLU A 359 -36.86 37.48 -30.49
N GLY A 360 -37.32 36.72 -31.48
CA GLY A 360 -37.37 37.20 -32.85
C GLY A 360 -38.36 38.36 -32.99
N GLY A 361 -37.96 39.38 -33.76
CA GLY A 361 -38.92 40.13 -34.56
C GLY A 361 -39.04 41.64 -34.32
N ASN A 362 -38.48 42.22 -33.27
CA ASN A 362 -38.43 43.68 -33.14
C ASN A 362 -37.11 44.13 -32.50
N ALA A 363 -36.35 44.95 -33.23
CA ALA A 363 -35.18 45.65 -32.75
C ALA A 363 -35.59 46.70 -31.70
N VAL A 364 -35.92 46.25 -30.49
CA VAL A 364 -35.93 47.09 -29.30
C VAL A 364 -34.50 47.06 -28.77
N SER A 365 -33.88 48.23 -28.68
CA SER A 365 -32.56 48.43 -28.09
C SER A 365 -32.46 47.68 -26.76
N VAL A 366 -31.62 46.64 -26.71
CA VAL A 366 -31.23 46.01 -25.44
C VAL A 366 -30.65 47.13 -24.57
N ASP A 367 -31.31 47.45 -23.47
CA ASP A 367 -30.82 48.45 -22.53
C ASP A 367 -29.38 48.08 -22.13
N LYS A 368 -28.45 49.04 -22.21
CA LYS A 368 -27.03 48.84 -21.84
C LYS A 368 -26.88 48.26 -20.42
N GLN A 369 -27.86 48.50 -19.56
CA GLN A 369 -27.92 47.98 -18.20
C GLN A 369 -28.11 46.45 -18.17
N THR A 370 -28.89 45.90 -19.09
CA THR A 370 -29.12 44.46 -19.21
C THR A 370 -27.85 43.73 -19.66
N GLU A 371 -27.09 44.29 -20.60
CA GLU A 371 -25.83 43.69 -21.06
C GLU A 371 -24.75 43.66 -19.96
N VAL A 372 -24.65 44.74 -19.17
CA VAL A 372 -23.76 44.78 -18.00
C VAL A 372 -24.17 43.70 -16.98
N THR A 373 -25.45 43.56 -16.66
CA THR A 373 -25.88 42.53 -15.69
C THR A 373 -25.59 41.10 -16.14
N VAL A 374 -25.66 40.84 -17.44
CA VAL A 374 -25.32 39.52 -18.03
C VAL A 374 -23.82 39.26 -17.92
N ALA A 375 -22.98 40.24 -18.29
CA ALA A 375 -21.53 40.17 -18.16
C ALA A 375 -21.10 39.88 -16.71
N LEU A 376 -21.66 40.63 -15.74
CA LEU A 376 -21.37 40.46 -14.33
C LEU A 376 -21.75 39.06 -13.82
N ARG A 377 -22.93 38.58 -14.19
CA ARG A 377 -23.39 37.24 -13.81
C ARG A 377 -22.51 36.14 -14.40
N TRP A 378 -22.05 36.29 -15.64
CA TRP A 378 -21.15 35.33 -16.26
C TRP A 378 -19.82 35.26 -15.51
N VAL A 379 -19.17 36.40 -15.29
CA VAL A 379 -17.87 36.43 -14.57
C VAL A 379 -18.04 35.87 -13.15
N GLN A 380 -19.12 36.22 -12.45
CA GLN A 380 -19.38 35.67 -11.11
C GLN A 380 -19.51 34.14 -11.13
N LYS A 381 -20.27 33.55 -12.07
CA LYS A 381 -20.38 32.09 -12.20
C LYS A 381 -19.04 31.41 -12.48
N VAL A 382 -18.18 32.04 -13.29
CA VAL A 382 -16.83 31.52 -13.58
C VAL A 382 -15.94 31.59 -12.33
N LEU A 383 -16.02 32.68 -11.56
CA LEU A 383 -15.33 32.83 -10.29
C LEU A 383 -15.79 31.80 -9.24
N ASP A 384 -17.10 31.59 -9.11
CA ASP A 384 -17.67 30.59 -8.20
C ASP A 384 -17.22 29.17 -8.57
N LEU A 385 -17.11 28.89 -9.88
CA LEU A 385 -16.58 27.62 -10.38
C LEU A 385 -15.09 27.47 -10.05
N SER A 386 -14.29 28.52 -10.24
CA SER A 386 -12.87 28.54 -9.86
C SER A 386 -12.71 28.26 -8.36
N ASP A 387 -13.44 28.99 -7.51
CA ASP A 387 -13.41 28.82 -6.06
C ASP A 387 -13.78 27.40 -5.63
N LYS A 388 -14.74 26.76 -6.33
CA LYS A 388 -15.11 25.37 -6.09
C LYS A 388 -13.95 24.40 -6.37
N PHE A 389 -13.28 24.54 -7.50
CA PHE A 389 -12.16 23.65 -7.86
C PHE A 389 -10.88 23.96 -7.07
N ASP A 390 -10.68 25.22 -6.65
CA ASP A 390 -9.63 25.58 -5.69
C ASP A 390 -9.88 24.90 -4.33
N LYS A 391 -11.12 24.84 -3.84
CA LYS A 391 -11.46 24.08 -2.62
C LYS A 391 -11.19 22.59 -2.79
N VAL A 392 -11.58 22.00 -3.93
CA VAL A 392 -11.31 20.59 -4.24
C VAL A 392 -9.79 20.32 -4.22
N GLN A 393 -9.01 21.18 -4.86
CA GLN A 393 -7.55 21.08 -4.91
C GLN A 393 -6.93 21.09 -3.50
N ASN A 394 -7.36 22.06 -2.67
CA ASN A 394 -6.84 22.27 -1.32
C ASN A 394 -7.26 21.18 -0.32
N LEU A 395 -8.49 20.68 -0.41
CA LEU A 395 -9.07 19.79 0.61
C LEU A 395 -9.01 18.30 0.26
N ALA A 396 -9.02 17.95 -1.02
CA ALA A 396 -9.14 16.56 -1.46
C ALA A 396 -7.92 16.06 -2.26
N LEU A 397 -7.27 16.92 -3.04
CA LEU A 397 -6.22 16.52 -3.99
C LEU A 397 -4.79 16.82 -3.51
N SER A 398 -4.61 17.06 -2.21
CA SER A 398 -3.29 17.30 -1.57
C SER A 398 -2.45 18.41 -2.24
N ASN A 399 -3.08 19.39 -2.90
CA ASN A 399 -2.41 20.45 -3.66
C ASN A 399 -1.48 19.93 -4.79
N ASP A 400 -1.88 18.86 -5.47
CA ASP A 400 -1.14 18.31 -6.61
C ASP A 400 -1.10 19.26 -7.82
N GLU A 401 0.07 19.82 -8.11
CA GLU A 401 0.28 20.79 -9.21
C GLU A 401 -0.15 20.25 -10.58
N THR A 402 -0.13 18.94 -10.79
CA THR A 402 -0.53 18.33 -12.07
C THR A 402 -2.05 18.43 -12.29
N PHE A 403 -2.85 18.30 -11.23
CA PHE A 403 -4.30 18.54 -11.28
C PHE A 403 -4.59 20.02 -11.51
N GLN A 404 -3.87 20.91 -10.82
CA GLN A 404 -4.02 22.35 -11.01
C GLN A 404 -3.75 22.78 -12.45
N THR A 405 -2.71 22.23 -13.08
CA THR A 405 -2.39 22.48 -14.49
C THR A 405 -3.54 22.02 -15.39
N SER A 406 -4.08 20.82 -15.16
CA SER A 406 -5.21 20.30 -15.95
C SER A 406 -6.48 21.13 -15.78
N PHE A 407 -6.75 21.64 -14.57
CA PHE A 407 -7.88 22.54 -14.34
C PHE A 407 -7.70 23.86 -15.07
N ASN A 408 -6.50 24.46 -14.99
CA ASN A 408 -6.18 25.71 -15.69
C ASN A 408 -6.40 25.57 -17.20
N GLU A 409 -5.95 24.48 -17.82
CA GLU A 409 -6.19 24.18 -19.24
C GLU A 409 -7.70 24.03 -19.56
N ALA A 410 -8.47 23.43 -18.65
CA ALA A 410 -9.92 23.33 -18.80
C ALA A 410 -10.62 24.70 -18.71
N PHE A 411 -10.19 25.57 -17.79
CA PHE A 411 -10.67 26.94 -17.66
C PHE A 411 -10.35 27.79 -18.90
N GLU A 412 -9.10 27.75 -19.35
CA GLU A 412 -8.64 28.40 -20.59
C GLU A 412 -9.49 27.98 -21.79
N TYR A 413 -9.73 26.67 -21.93
CA TYR A 413 -10.54 26.15 -23.02
C TYR A 413 -11.94 26.77 -23.06
N PHE A 414 -12.73 26.72 -21.98
CA PHE A 414 -14.13 27.17 -22.07
C PHE A 414 -14.26 28.71 -22.02
N ILE A 415 -13.32 29.43 -21.40
CA ILE A 415 -13.31 30.90 -21.39
C ILE A 415 -13.11 31.43 -22.80
N ASN A 416 -12.19 30.84 -23.56
CA ASN A 416 -11.91 31.24 -24.95
C ASN A 416 -12.96 30.74 -25.96
N LYS A 417 -13.86 29.83 -25.56
CA LYS A 417 -15.05 29.48 -26.37
C LYS A 417 -16.14 30.56 -26.35
N ASN A 418 -16.13 31.47 -25.38
CA ASN A 418 -17.04 32.61 -25.36
C ASN A 418 -16.33 33.85 -25.94
N PRO A 419 -16.70 34.32 -27.16
CA PRO A 419 -16.04 35.47 -27.78
C PRO A 419 -16.27 36.79 -27.02
N LYS A 420 -17.28 36.84 -26.13
CA LYS A 420 -17.53 38.01 -25.27
C LYS A 420 -16.74 37.96 -23.96
N SER A 421 -15.96 36.92 -23.68
CA SER A 421 -15.22 36.80 -22.42
C SER A 421 -14.26 37.98 -22.14
N PRO A 422 -13.52 38.54 -23.12
CA PRO A 422 -12.64 39.69 -22.86
C PRO A 422 -13.44 40.94 -22.45
N GLU A 423 -14.58 41.19 -23.11
CA GLU A 423 -15.48 42.29 -22.80
C GLU A 423 -16.09 42.13 -21.40
N PHE A 424 -16.57 40.92 -21.08
CA PHE A 424 -17.22 40.65 -19.80
C PHE A 424 -16.28 40.81 -18.61
N ILE A 425 -15.05 40.32 -18.72
CA ILE A 425 -14.04 40.50 -17.66
C ILE A 425 -13.71 41.99 -17.49
N SER A 426 -13.60 42.74 -18.59
CA SER A 426 -13.36 44.19 -18.54
C SER A 426 -14.52 44.96 -17.92
N LEU A 427 -15.77 44.61 -18.25
CA LEU A 427 -16.98 45.18 -17.63
C LEU A 427 -17.07 44.85 -16.14
N PHE A 428 -16.70 43.64 -15.73
CA PHE A 428 -16.69 43.24 -14.33
C PHE A 428 -15.68 44.04 -13.52
N ILE A 429 -14.46 44.21 -14.03
CA ILE A 429 -13.46 45.07 -13.38
C ILE A 429 -13.95 46.52 -13.32
N ASP A 430 -14.55 47.04 -14.39
CA ASP A 430 -15.11 48.40 -14.45
C ASP A 430 -16.22 48.64 -13.43
N ASP A 431 -17.19 47.72 -13.29
CA ASP A 431 -18.30 47.88 -12.34
C ASP A 431 -17.81 47.88 -10.88
N ASN A 432 -16.86 46.98 -10.56
CA ASN A 432 -16.23 46.92 -9.23
C ASN A 432 -15.43 48.19 -8.90
N LEU A 433 -14.78 48.80 -9.88
CA LEU A 433 -14.02 50.05 -9.72
C LEU A 433 -14.89 51.32 -9.73
N LYS A 434 -16.12 51.26 -10.26
CA LYS A 434 -17.08 52.37 -10.26
C LYS A 434 -17.93 52.45 -9.01
N LYS A 435 -18.49 51.31 -8.61
CA LYS A 435 -19.54 51.30 -7.59
C LYS A 435 -19.03 51.15 -6.19
N GLY A 436 -17.81 50.61 -6.00
CA GLY A 436 -17.25 50.26 -4.69
C GLY A 436 -18.34 49.65 -3.83
N LEU A 437 -18.75 48.41 -4.18
CA LEU A 437 -19.94 47.70 -3.69
C LEU A 437 -20.47 48.33 -2.40
N LYS A 438 -21.63 48.99 -2.45
CA LYS A 438 -22.23 49.73 -1.31
C LYS A 438 -22.16 48.90 -0.02
N GLY A 439 -21.12 49.09 0.79
CA GLY A 439 -20.88 48.36 2.04
C GLY A 439 -19.68 47.40 2.09
N GLU A 440 -18.97 47.13 0.99
CA GLU A 440 -17.74 46.31 0.99
C GLU A 440 -16.48 47.13 1.28
N THR A 441 -15.56 46.50 1.98
CA THR A 441 -14.26 47.07 2.34
C THR A 441 -13.30 47.10 1.14
N GLU A 442 -12.34 48.03 1.14
CA GLU A 442 -11.28 48.06 0.10
C GLU A 442 -10.54 46.71 -0.06
N LYS A 443 -10.50 45.90 1.01
CA LYS A 443 -9.88 44.58 1.02
C LYS A 443 -10.68 43.55 0.23
N GLU A 444 -12.00 43.56 0.37
CA GLU A 444 -12.92 42.65 -0.36
C GLU A 444 -12.88 42.96 -1.85
N ILE A 445 -12.97 44.24 -2.22
CA ILE A 445 -12.82 44.71 -3.61
C ILE A 445 -11.46 44.27 -4.18
N GLY A 446 -10.38 44.42 -3.40
CA GLY A 446 -9.04 43.97 -3.80
C GLY A 446 -8.94 42.46 -4.05
N SER A 447 -9.68 41.65 -3.28
CA SER A 447 -9.75 40.19 -3.45
C SER A 447 -10.51 39.81 -4.71
N VAL A 448 -11.66 40.42 -4.96
CA VAL A 448 -12.47 40.17 -6.17
C VAL A 448 -11.69 40.56 -7.43
N LEU A 449 -11.02 41.72 -7.41
CA LEU A 449 -10.17 42.16 -8.52
C LEU A 449 -8.99 41.22 -8.76
N ASN A 450 -8.37 40.66 -7.70
CA ASN A 450 -7.34 39.63 -7.86
C ASN A 450 -7.85 38.41 -8.62
N LYS A 451 -9.02 37.90 -8.24
CA LYS A 451 -9.59 36.72 -8.91
C LYS A 451 -9.98 37.02 -10.36
N ALA A 452 -10.52 38.21 -10.64
CA ALA A 452 -10.81 38.63 -12.02
C ALA A 452 -9.54 38.71 -12.89
N ILE A 453 -8.41 39.11 -12.30
CA ILE A 453 -7.11 39.13 -12.98
C ILE A 453 -6.57 37.71 -13.19
N THR A 454 -6.82 36.79 -12.25
CA THR A 454 -6.54 35.35 -12.48
C THR A 454 -7.33 34.84 -13.69
N LEU A 455 -8.61 35.22 -13.85
CA LEU A 455 -9.39 34.87 -15.04
C LEU A 455 -8.82 35.49 -16.33
N PHE A 456 -8.35 36.74 -16.27
CA PHE A 456 -7.71 37.39 -17.41
C PHE A 456 -6.46 36.64 -17.90
N ARG A 457 -5.75 35.92 -17.02
CA ARG A 457 -4.62 35.08 -17.43
C ARG A 457 -5.02 34.00 -18.45
N PHE A 458 -6.27 33.52 -18.39
CA PHE A 458 -6.80 32.50 -19.29
C PHE A 458 -7.33 33.05 -20.63
N VAL A 459 -7.35 34.37 -20.81
CA VAL A 459 -7.83 35.00 -22.05
C VAL A 459 -6.74 35.00 -23.12
N GLU A 460 -7.04 34.43 -24.29
CA GLU A 460 -6.15 34.45 -25.47
C GLU A 460 -6.15 35.82 -26.17
N GLU A 461 -7.34 36.38 -26.44
CA GLU A 461 -7.52 37.67 -27.14
C GLU A 461 -7.32 38.88 -26.21
N LYS A 462 -6.08 39.05 -25.73
CA LYS A 462 -5.70 40.10 -24.78
C LYS A 462 -5.82 41.52 -25.36
N ASP A 463 -5.64 41.67 -26.67
CA ASP A 463 -5.80 42.94 -27.40
C ASP A 463 -7.26 43.42 -27.42
N VAL A 464 -8.20 42.49 -27.57
CA VAL A 464 -9.63 42.77 -27.47
C VAL A 464 -9.97 43.24 -26.06
N PHE A 465 -9.45 42.56 -25.02
CA PHE A 465 -9.58 43.02 -23.64
C PHE A 465 -8.99 44.43 -23.44
N GLU A 466 -7.77 44.70 -23.92
CA GLU A 466 -7.10 46.02 -23.81
C GLU A 466 -8.00 47.13 -24.35
N ARG A 467 -8.61 46.91 -25.52
CA ARG A 467 -9.50 47.89 -26.17
C ARG A 467 -10.70 48.23 -25.30
N TYR A 468 -11.41 47.22 -24.77
CA TYR A 468 -12.55 47.44 -23.88
C TYR A 468 -12.11 48.10 -22.56
N TYR A 469 -11.04 47.61 -21.94
CA TYR A 469 -10.52 48.14 -20.69
C TYR A 469 -10.12 49.62 -20.82
N LYS A 470 -9.41 49.98 -21.91
CA LYS A 470 -9.04 51.36 -22.23
C LYS A 470 -10.26 52.26 -22.35
N GLN A 471 -11.30 51.80 -23.04
CA GLN A 471 -12.54 52.56 -23.19
C GLN A 471 -13.25 52.79 -21.85
N HIS A 472 -13.27 51.78 -20.97
CA HIS A 472 -13.87 51.88 -19.64
C HIS A 472 -13.06 52.81 -18.74
N LEU A 473 -11.73 52.66 -18.73
CA LEU A 473 -10.83 53.53 -17.98
C LEU A 473 -10.96 54.99 -18.40
N ALA A 474 -10.99 55.28 -19.71
CA ALA A 474 -11.17 56.64 -20.21
C ALA A 474 -12.46 57.29 -19.67
N LYS A 475 -13.57 56.54 -19.68
CA LYS A 475 -14.85 57.02 -19.13
C LYS A 475 -14.76 57.26 -17.62
N ARG A 476 -14.11 56.37 -16.86
CA ARG A 476 -13.95 56.53 -15.39
C ARG A 476 -13.11 57.75 -15.05
N LEU A 477 -11.99 57.96 -15.75
CA LEU A 477 -11.10 59.10 -15.54
C LEU A 477 -11.77 60.44 -15.90
N LEU A 478 -12.48 60.52 -17.03
CA LEU A 478 -13.11 61.76 -17.48
C LEU A 478 -14.36 62.14 -16.68
N LEU A 479 -15.15 61.15 -16.23
CA LEU A 479 -16.40 61.39 -15.51
C LEU A 479 -16.22 61.43 -13.98
N GLY A 480 -15.01 61.20 -13.47
CA GLY A 480 -14.74 61.20 -12.02
C GLY A 480 -15.50 60.11 -11.25
N HIS A 481 -15.84 59.00 -11.91
CA HIS A 481 -16.63 57.90 -11.33
C HIS A 481 -15.77 56.78 -10.71
N SER A 482 -14.45 56.96 -10.58
CA SER A 482 -13.61 55.94 -9.95
C SER A 482 -13.68 56.01 -8.42
N VAL A 483 -13.74 54.86 -7.77
CA VAL A 483 -13.82 54.74 -6.31
C VAL A 483 -12.55 55.25 -5.62
N ASN A 484 -11.37 54.92 -6.17
CA ASN A 484 -10.07 55.31 -5.62
C ASN A 484 -8.94 55.13 -6.66
N ASP A 485 -8.16 56.19 -6.92
CA ASP A 485 -6.96 56.15 -7.80
C ASP A 485 -5.95 55.07 -7.40
N GLY A 486 -5.85 54.77 -6.10
CA GLY A 486 -4.97 53.70 -5.60
C GLY A 486 -5.42 52.30 -6.04
N ALA A 487 -6.72 52.05 -6.14
CA ALA A 487 -7.26 50.76 -6.59
C ALA A 487 -7.04 50.56 -8.11
N GLU A 488 -7.19 51.63 -8.89
CA GLU A 488 -6.90 51.62 -10.33
C GLU A 488 -5.43 51.31 -10.61
N LYS A 489 -4.51 52.04 -9.95
CA LYS A 489 -3.06 51.81 -10.10
C LYS A 489 -2.68 50.37 -9.73
N ARG A 490 -3.22 49.84 -8.62
CA ARG A 490 -2.99 48.43 -8.23
C ARG A 490 -3.51 47.44 -9.27
N THR A 491 -4.63 47.73 -9.92
CA THR A 491 -5.20 46.87 -10.97
C THR A 491 -4.31 46.88 -12.20
N ILE A 492 -3.84 48.05 -12.62
CA ILE A 492 -2.92 48.20 -13.76
C ILE A 492 -1.58 47.48 -13.49
N SER A 493 -0.98 47.66 -12.31
CA SER A 493 0.27 46.96 -11.97
C SER A 493 0.12 45.44 -12.00
N LYS A 494 -1.06 44.90 -11.67
CA LYS A 494 -1.32 43.46 -11.77
C LYS A 494 -1.52 43.00 -13.22
N LEU A 495 -2.18 43.80 -14.06
CA LEU A 495 -2.27 43.53 -15.50
C LEU A 495 -0.88 43.56 -16.16
N GLU A 496 -0.01 44.45 -15.70
CA GLU A 496 1.40 44.53 -16.12
C GLU A 496 2.16 43.25 -15.77
N ILE A 497 1.99 42.71 -14.55
CA ILE A 497 2.62 41.45 -14.15
C ILE A 497 2.18 40.28 -15.06
N VAL A 498 0.91 40.26 -15.50
CA VAL A 498 0.35 39.16 -16.28
C VAL A 498 0.65 39.27 -17.79
N SER A 499 0.72 40.48 -18.34
CA SER A 499 0.81 40.71 -19.79
C SER A 499 2.01 41.54 -20.23
N GLY A 500 2.84 42.00 -19.28
CA GLY A 500 4.06 42.76 -19.51
C GLY A 500 3.84 44.27 -19.65
N TYR A 501 4.94 45.02 -19.51
CA TYR A 501 4.96 46.49 -19.54
C TYR A 501 4.35 47.12 -20.80
N GLN A 502 4.59 46.51 -21.97
CA GLN A 502 4.08 47.03 -23.25
C GLN A 502 2.55 47.06 -23.31
N PHE A 503 1.88 46.16 -22.59
CA PHE A 503 0.43 46.09 -22.51
C PHE A 503 -0.16 47.29 -21.73
N THR A 504 0.50 47.70 -20.64
CA THR A 504 -0.02 48.74 -19.74
C THR A 504 0.45 50.15 -20.06
N THR A 505 1.46 50.32 -20.93
CA THR A 505 2.04 51.63 -21.27
C THR A 505 0.98 52.68 -21.61
N LYS A 506 0.02 52.34 -22.47
CA LYS A 506 -1.06 53.27 -22.87
C LYS A 506 -2.02 53.58 -21.72
N LEU A 507 -2.24 52.64 -20.80
CA LEU A 507 -3.10 52.83 -19.63
C LEU A 507 -2.42 53.75 -18.61
N GLU A 508 -1.10 53.63 -18.44
CA GLU A 508 -0.29 54.50 -17.58
C GLU A 508 -0.18 55.92 -18.15
N GLU A 509 -0.01 56.06 -19.47
CA GLU A 509 -0.04 57.37 -20.15
C GLU A 509 -1.35 58.10 -19.90
N MET A 510 -2.49 57.41 -19.89
CA MET A 510 -3.78 58.01 -19.57
C MET A 510 -3.82 58.58 -18.15
N PHE A 511 -3.23 57.89 -17.17
CA PHE A 511 -3.10 58.41 -15.80
C PHE A 511 -2.15 59.60 -15.70
N ASN A 512 -1.01 59.55 -16.39
CA ASN A 512 -0.06 60.66 -16.39
C ASN A 512 -0.68 61.92 -17.03
N ASN A 513 -1.45 61.76 -18.11
CA ASN A 513 -2.18 62.85 -18.75
C ASN A 513 -3.21 63.50 -17.81
N MET A 514 -3.93 62.71 -17.01
CA MET A 514 -4.84 63.26 -15.99
C MET A 514 -4.09 64.04 -14.91
N ARG A 515 -2.97 63.51 -14.42
CA ARG A 515 -2.13 64.23 -13.44
C ARG A 515 -1.59 65.54 -13.98
N ILE A 516 -1.05 65.55 -15.20
CA ILE A 516 -0.55 66.76 -15.86
C ILE A 516 -1.68 67.77 -16.00
N SER A 517 -2.86 67.35 -16.49
CA SER A 517 -4.02 68.23 -16.63
C SER A 517 -4.47 68.83 -15.30
N SER A 518 -4.44 68.07 -14.20
CA SER A 518 -4.78 68.59 -12.87
C SER A 518 -3.75 69.61 -12.37
N ASN A 519 -2.46 69.35 -12.56
CA ASN A 519 -1.39 70.28 -12.18
C ASN A 519 -1.49 71.58 -12.98
N THR A 520 -1.61 71.50 -14.32
CA THR A 520 -1.76 72.68 -15.18
C THR A 520 -3.03 73.47 -14.83
N MET A 521 -4.12 72.80 -14.44
CA MET A 521 -5.35 73.47 -13.98
C MET A 521 -5.15 74.14 -12.62
N SER A 522 -4.30 73.61 -11.74
CA SER A 522 -3.93 74.27 -10.48
C SER A 522 -3.10 75.52 -10.77
N ASP A 523 -2.07 75.40 -11.62
CA ASP A 523 -1.21 76.51 -12.03
C ASP A 523 -1.99 77.62 -12.75
N PHE A 524 -3.08 77.28 -13.45
CA PHE A 524 -3.96 78.26 -14.10
C PHE A 524 -4.90 78.98 -13.13
N LYS A 525 -5.20 78.36 -11.98
CA LYS A 525 -6.10 78.92 -10.96
C LYS A 525 -5.39 79.81 -9.96
N GLU A 526 -4.09 79.59 -9.74
CA GLU A 526 -3.19 80.54 -9.08
C GLU A 526 -2.91 81.76 -9.97
#